data_AF-A0A8T2IWF8-F1
#
_entry.id   AF-A0A8T2IWF8-F1
#
_cell.length_a   1.000
_cell.length_b   1.000
_cell.length_c   1.000
_cell.angle_alpha   90.00
_cell.angle_beta   90.00
_cell.angle_gamma   90.00
#
_symmetry.space_group_name_H-M   'P 1'
#
loop_
_entity.id
_entity.type
_entity.pdbx_description
1 polymer ?
#
loop_
_entity_poly.entity_id
_entity_poly.type
_entity_poly.pdbx_seq_one_letter_code
_entity_poly.pdbx_strand_id
1 'polypeptide(L)'
;MPLENLEEEGLPKNPDLRIAQLKFLLSIREHREDVGLRGELMESVTGNNMAPYYESLCKQLDWQVDTDLLNKMKKANEEELKRLDDELEDAEKNLGESEIRDSMMAKAEYLCRIGDKEG
;
A
#
# COMPACT_ATOMS: atom_id res chain seq x y z
N MET A 1 25.13 25.57 -3.19
CA MET A 1 25.20 24.10 -3.31
C MET A 1 23.88 23.64 -3.88
N PRO A 2 23.86 22.76 -4.90
CA PRO A 2 22.61 22.10 -5.27
C PRO A 2 22.13 21.32 -4.04
N LEU A 3 20.83 21.41 -3.74
CA LEU A 3 20.22 20.61 -2.68
C LEU A 3 20.35 19.15 -3.11
N GLU A 4 21.22 18.39 -2.44
CA GLU A 4 21.27 16.93 -2.60
C GLU A 4 19.91 16.39 -2.18
N ASN A 5 19.23 15.71 -3.11
CA ASN A 5 17.94 15.12 -2.86
C ASN A 5 18.11 13.88 -1.96
N LEU A 6 18.19 14.12 -0.64
CA LEU A 6 18.36 13.12 0.41
C LEU A 6 17.12 12.22 0.61
N GLU A 7 16.06 12.39 -0.20
CA GLU A 7 14.85 11.58 -0.09
C GLU A 7 15.08 10.09 -0.38
N GLU A 8 16.15 9.74 -1.12
CA GLU A 8 16.52 8.35 -1.41
C GLU A 8 17.28 7.65 -0.26
N GLU A 9 17.85 8.38 0.70
CA GLU A 9 18.58 7.80 1.86
C GLU A 9 17.66 7.46 3.05
N GLY A 10 16.35 7.54 2.87
CA GLY A 10 15.36 7.25 3.90
C GLY A 10 15.05 5.76 4.07
N LEU A 11 14.58 5.38 5.26
CA LEU A 11 13.94 4.08 5.45
C LEU A 11 12.78 3.90 4.45
N PRO A 12 12.47 2.66 4.03
CA PRO A 12 11.30 2.39 3.22
C PRO A 12 10.06 3.01 3.88
N LYS A 13 9.31 3.83 3.14
CA LYS A 13 8.10 4.49 3.62
C LYS A 13 6.96 3.49 3.73
N ASN A 14 7.05 2.59 4.70
CA ASN A 14 6.09 1.52 4.90
C ASN A 14 5.63 1.47 6.37
N PRO A 15 4.40 1.94 6.69
CA PRO A 15 3.41 2.55 5.80
C PRO A 15 3.74 4.02 5.44
N ASP A 16 3.26 4.51 4.29
CA ASP A 16 3.37 5.94 3.95
C ASP A 16 2.43 6.78 4.84
N LEU A 17 3.03 7.48 5.82
CA LEU A 17 2.30 8.31 6.78
C LEU A 17 1.56 9.49 6.13
N ARG A 18 1.94 9.91 4.92
CA ARG A 18 1.26 11.00 4.20
C ARG A 18 -0.17 10.60 3.84
N ILE A 19 -0.41 9.33 3.54
CA ILE A 19 -1.75 8.81 3.23
C ILE A 19 -2.70 9.04 4.40
N ALA A 20 -2.23 8.83 5.63
CA ALA A 20 -3.03 9.10 6.83
C ALA A 20 -3.33 10.59 7.03
N GLN A 21 -2.37 11.46 6.71
CA GLN A 21 -2.56 12.92 6.78
C GLN A 21 -3.56 13.42 5.73
N LEU A 22 -3.42 12.98 4.48
CA LEU A 22 -4.33 13.34 3.37
C LEU A 22 -5.76 12.88 3.66
N LYS A 23 -5.92 11.65 4.15
CA LYS A 23 -7.23 11.14 4.60
C LYS A 23 -7.83 12.01 5.71
N PHE A 24 -7.03 12.41 6.69
CA PHE A 24 -7.50 13.26 7.78
C PHE A 24 -7.95 14.64 7.25
N LEU A 25 -7.17 15.27 6.37
CA LEU A 25 -7.54 16.54 5.75
C LEU A 25 -8.87 16.43 4.98
N LEU A 26 -9.03 15.40 4.16
CA LEU A 26 -10.27 15.16 3.41
C LEU A 26 -11.48 14.83 4.30
N SER A 27 -11.27 14.46 5.56
CA SER A 27 -12.37 14.28 6.53
C SER A 27 -12.88 15.60 7.12
N ILE A 28 -12.10 16.68 7.01
CA ILE A 28 -12.46 18.03 7.45
C ILE A 28 -13.37 18.68 6.41
N ARG A 29 -14.50 19.27 6.83
CA ARG A 29 -15.50 19.87 5.92
C ARG A 29 -14.93 20.93 4.98
N GLU A 30 -13.92 21.68 5.42
CA GLU A 30 -13.27 22.75 4.66
C GLU A 30 -12.46 22.24 3.47
N HIS A 31 -11.92 21.02 3.57
CA HIS A 31 -11.04 20.42 2.56
C HIS A 31 -11.66 19.17 1.91
N ARG A 32 -12.90 18.83 2.25
CA ARG A 32 -13.57 17.60 1.78
C ARG A 32 -13.71 17.51 0.26
N GLU A 33 -13.86 18.65 -0.40
CA GLU A 33 -14.00 18.76 -1.85
C GLU A 33 -12.71 19.17 -2.55
N ASP A 34 -11.58 19.18 -1.84
CA ASP A 34 -10.27 19.49 -2.43
C ASP A 34 -9.84 18.39 -3.39
N VAL A 35 -9.93 18.71 -4.69
CA VAL A 35 -9.58 17.81 -5.79
C VAL A 35 -8.09 17.49 -5.81
N GLY A 36 -7.23 18.41 -5.36
CA GLY A 36 -5.78 18.21 -5.28
C GLY A 36 -5.42 17.16 -4.24
N LEU A 37 -5.94 17.32 -3.02
CA LEU A 37 -5.72 16.36 -1.93
C LEU A 37 -6.30 14.97 -2.26
N ARG A 38 -7.47 14.94 -2.93
CA ARG A 38 -8.06 13.70 -3.42
C ARG A 38 -7.18 13.04 -4.49
N GLY A 39 -6.64 13.81 -5.43
CA GLY A 39 -5.75 13.30 -6.47
C GLY A 39 -4.49 12.66 -5.89
N GLU A 40 -3.82 13.36 -4.98
CA GLU A 40 -2.59 12.88 -4.32
C GLU A 40 -2.85 11.61 -3.49
N LEU A 41 -3.99 11.55 -2.79
CA LEU A 41 -4.40 10.36 -2.05
C LEU A 41 -4.67 9.18 -2.98
N MET A 42 -5.42 9.40 -4.06
CA MET A 42 -5.75 8.36 -5.03
C MET A 42 -4.51 7.84 -5.79
N GLU A 43 -3.58 8.73 -6.14
CA GLU A 43 -2.29 8.34 -6.74
C GLU A 43 -1.51 7.42 -5.79
N SER A 44 -1.42 7.79 -4.51
CA SER A 44 -0.72 6.99 -3.51
C SER A 44 -1.39 5.62 -3.26
N VAL A 45 -2.72 5.59 -3.21
CA VAL A 45 -3.51 4.36 -2.99
C VAL A 45 -3.40 3.42 -4.18
N THR A 46 -3.50 3.95 -5.41
CA THR A 46 -3.44 3.14 -6.64
C THR A 46 -2.02 2.71 -6.97
N GLY A 47 -1.02 3.57 -6.75
CA GLY A 47 0.40 3.26 -6.96
C GLY A 47 0.91 2.13 -6.06
N ASN A 48 0.34 1.97 -4.86
CA ASN A 48 0.70 0.92 -3.92
C ASN A 48 -0.27 -0.28 -3.90
N ASN A 49 -1.24 -0.34 -4.83
CA ASN A 49 -2.30 -1.36 -4.87
C ASN A 49 -3.01 -1.56 -3.51
N MET A 50 -3.33 -0.48 -2.81
CA MET A 50 -3.92 -0.55 -1.47
C MET A 50 -5.42 -0.88 -1.50
N ALA A 51 -5.80 -1.99 -2.13
CA ALA A 51 -7.18 -2.36 -2.39
C ALA A 51 -8.05 -2.43 -1.11
N PRO A 52 -7.63 -3.10 -0.02
CA PRO A 52 -8.42 -3.15 1.21
C PRO A 52 -8.60 -1.76 1.82
N TYR A 53 -7.56 -0.94 1.77
CA TYR A 53 -7.60 0.43 2.26
C TYR A 53 -8.54 1.30 1.42
N TYR A 54 -8.51 1.17 0.08
CA TYR A 54 -9.39 1.91 -0.84
C TYR A 54 -10.87 1.66 -0.55
N GLU A 55 -11.27 0.41 -0.30
CA GLU A 55 -12.65 0.08 0.07
C GLU A 55 -13.06 0.76 1.39
N SER A 56 -12.18 0.73 2.39
CA SER A 56 -12.41 1.39 3.68
C SER A 56 -12.49 2.91 3.55
N LEU A 57 -11.64 3.49 2.70
CA LEU A 57 -11.55 4.92 2.44
C LEU A 57 -12.82 5.44 1.77
N CYS A 58 -13.29 4.74 0.73
CA CYS A 58 -14.52 5.10 0.04
C CYS A 58 -15.72 5.08 0.97
N LYS A 59 -15.83 4.07 1.86
CA LYS A 59 -16.88 4.00 2.88
C LYS A 59 -16.82 5.16 3.88
N GLN A 60 -15.62 5.58 4.29
CA GLN A 60 -15.43 6.63 5.29
C GLN A 60 -15.63 8.05 4.75
N LEU A 61 -15.24 8.29 3.49
CA LEU A 61 -15.38 9.60 2.85
C LEU A 61 -16.69 9.76 2.06
N ASP A 62 -17.49 8.69 1.98
CA ASP A 62 -18.72 8.60 1.20
C ASP A 62 -18.47 8.77 -0.30
N TRP A 63 -17.41 8.13 -0.80
CA TRP A 63 -17.04 8.14 -2.21
C TRP A 63 -17.57 6.91 -2.94
N GLN A 64 -17.89 7.08 -4.23
CA GLN A 64 -18.21 5.95 -5.07
C GLN A 64 -16.98 5.08 -5.30
N VAL A 65 -17.16 3.77 -5.07
CA VAL A 65 -16.13 2.76 -5.32
C VAL A 65 -16.05 2.49 -6.81
N ASP A 66 -14.89 2.73 -7.40
CA ASP A 66 -14.58 2.25 -8.74
C ASP A 66 -14.27 0.74 -8.66
N THR A 67 -15.21 -0.07 -9.13
CA THR A 67 -15.14 -1.52 -9.05
C THR A 67 -14.09 -2.09 -9.99
N ASP A 68 -13.86 -1.46 -11.15
CA ASP A 68 -12.85 -1.89 -12.11
C ASP A 68 -11.45 -1.62 -11.57
N LEU A 69 -11.24 -0.43 -10.99
CA LEU A 69 -10.00 -0.08 -10.31
C LEU A 69 -9.73 -1.01 -9.11
N LEU A 70 -10.76 -1.26 -8.30
CA LEU A 70 -10.65 -2.16 -7.15
C LEU A 70 -10.26 -3.58 -7.58
N ASN A 71 -10.93 -4.14 -8.59
CA ASN A 71 -10.63 -5.47 -9.10
C ASN A 71 -9.23 -5.56 -9.69
N LYS A 72 -8.77 -4.51 -10.38
CA LYS A 72 -7.39 -4.43 -10.90
C LYS A 72 -6.37 -4.49 -9.76
N MET A 73 -6.56 -3.71 -8.69
CA MET A 73 -5.66 -3.74 -7.53
C MET A 73 -5.71 -5.07 -6.79
N LYS A 74 -6.90 -5.65 -6.60
CA LYS A 74 -7.07 -6.98 -5.98
C LYS A 74 -6.33 -8.06 -6.77
N LYS A 75 -6.47 -8.07 -8.09
CA LYS A 75 -5.77 -9.01 -8.95
C LYS A 75 -4.24 -8.86 -8.86
N ALA A 76 -3.73 -7.63 -8.87
CA ALA A 76 -2.30 -7.38 -8.69
C ALA A 76 -1.80 -7.87 -7.31
N ASN A 77 -2.61 -7.68 -6.26
CA ASN A 77 -2.29 -8.19 -4.92
C ASN A 77 -2.28 -9.72 -4.86
N GLU A 78 -3.25 -10.38 -5.47
CA GLU A 78 -3.30 -11.85 -5.53
C GLU A 78 -2.09 -12.42 -6.28
N GLU A 79 -1.69 -11.82 -7.40
CA GLU A 79 -0.53 -12.25 -8.18
C GLU A 79 0.78 -12.11 -7.39
N GLU A 80 0.98 -10.98 -6.70
CA GLU A 80 2.21 -10.73 -5.94
C GLU A 80 2.25 -11.50 -4.61
N LEU A 81 1.13 -11.62 -3.89
CA LEU A 81 1.04 -12.45 -2.69
C LEU A 81 1.32 -13.92 -3.01
N LYS A 82 0.77 -14.41 -4.12
CA LYS A 82 1.06 -15.76 -4.59
C LYS A 82 2.55 -15.94 -4.90
N ARG A 83 3.19 -14.98 -5.56
CA ARG A 83 4.63 -15.02 -5.84
C ARG A 83 5.45 -15.11 -4.56
N LEU A 84 5.10 -14.31 -3.54
CA LEU A 84 5.75 -14.31 -2.24
C LEU A 84 5.52 -15.60 -1.45
N ASP A 85 4.34 -16.20 -1.58
CA ASP A 85 4.01 -17.49 -0.98
C ASP A 85 4.77 -18.64 -1.64
N ASP A 86 4.86 -18.65 -2.97
CA ASP A 86 5.65 -19.63 -3.72
C ASP A 86 7.14 -19.52 -3.36
N GLU A 87 7.66 -18.30 -3.18
CA GLU A 87 9.05 -18.02 -2.76
C GLU A 87 9.32 -18.50 -1.32
N LEU A 88 8.38 -18.25 -0.41
CA LEU A 88 8.45 -18.75 0.97
C LEU A 88 8.41 -20.28 1.02
N GLU A 89 7.53 -20.91 0.25
CA GLU A 89 7.42 -22.38 0.20
C GLU A 89 8.68 -23.03 -0.37
N ASP A 90 9.31 -22.41 -1.37
CA ASP A 90 10.61 -22.86 -1.88
C ASP A 90 11.71 -22.72 -0.81
N ALA A 91 11.74 -21.59 -0.11
CA ALA A 91 12.70 -21.35 0.97
C ALA A 91 12.55 -22.38 2.11
N GLU A 92 11.32 -22.71 2.49
CA GLU A 92 11.04 -23.71 3.53
C GLU A 92 11.45 -25.13 3.13
N LYS A 93 11.34 -25.48 1.85
CA LYS A 93 11.65 -26.84 1.36
C LYS A 93 13.13 -27.03 1.02
N ASN A 94 13.76 -26.00 0.46
CA ASN A 94 15.03 -26.12 -0.24
C ASN A 94 16.16 -25.26 0.36
N LEU A 95 15.85 -24.25 1.17
CA LEU A 95 16.82 -23.27 1.68
C LEU A 95 16.95 -23.34 3.22
N GLY A 96 17.56 -22.31 3.83
CA GLY A 96 17.81 -22.24 5.26
C GLY A 96 16.99 -21.16 5.98
N GLU A 97 17.20 -21.05 7.29
CA GLU A 97 16.48 -20.10 8.16
C GLU A 97 16.64 -18.63 7.74
N SER A 98 17.77 -18.27 7.12
CA SER A 98 18.01 -16.90 6.64
C SER A 98 17.08 -16.54 5.49
N GLU A 99 16.93 -17.43 4.51
CA GLU A 99 16.11 -17.21 3.33
C GLU A 99 14.61 -17.26 3.68
N ILE A 100 14.23 -18.13 4.61
CA ILE A 100 12.87 -18.15 5.17
C ILE A 100 12.55 -16.81 5.83
N ARG A 101 13.46 -16.28 6.67
CA ARG A 101 13.29 -14.98 7.33
C ARG A 101 13.12 -13.86 6.31
N ASP A 102 13.95 -13.83 5.28
CA ASP A 102 13.91 -12.76 4.28
C ASP A 102 12.61 -12.82 3.43
N SER A 103 12.14 -14.04 3.09
CA SER A 103 10.86 -14.25 2.41
C SER A 103 9.66 -13.82 3.29
N MET A 104 9.69 -14.18 4.57
CA MET A 104 8.67 -13.74 5.54
C MET A 104 8.67 -12.21 5.70
N MET A 105 9.85 -11.57 5.73
CA MET A 105 9.97 -10.12 5.81
C MET A 105 9.37 -9.46 4.56
N ALA A 106 9.71 -9.95 3.37
CA ALA A 106 9.18 -9.43 2.11
C ALA A 106 7.64 -9.52 2.05
N LYS A 107 7.06 -10.64 2.51
CA LYS A 107 5.61 -10.81 2.61
C LYS A 107 4.98 -9.82 3.60
N ALA A 108 5.57 -9.66 4.78
CA ALA A 108 5.08 -8.74 5.79
C ALA A 108 5.15 -7.28 5.31
N GLU A 109 6.24 -6.89 4.65
CA GLU A 109 6.40 -5.56 4.05
C GLU A 109 5.35 -5.34 2.96
N TYR A 110 5.06 -6.33 2.12
CA TYR A 110 4.03 -6.22 1.10
C TYR A 110 2.64 -5.99 1.71
N LEU A 111 2.25 -6.79 2.71
CA LEU A 111 0.97 -6.65 3.42
C LEU A 111 0.82 -5.26 4.08
N CYS A 112 1.88 -4.78 4.73
CA CYS A 112 1.93 -3.42 5.28
C CYS A 112 1.71 -2.36 4.20
N ARG A 113 2.34 -2.53 3.03
CA ARG A 113 2.28 -1.55 1.94
C ARG A 113 0.88 -1.46 1.33
N ILE A 114 0.21 -2.59 1.13
CA ILE A 114 -1.17 -2.62 0.60
C ILE A 114 -2.22 -2.21 1.65
N GLY A 115 -1.80 -1.99 2.91
CA GLY A 115 -2.68 -1.65 4.01
C GLY A 115 -3.62 -2.79 4.39
N ASP A 116 -3.21 -4.04 4.17
CA ASP A 116 -3.97 -5.21 4.58
C ASP A 116 -3.60 -5.55 6.03
N LYS A 117 -4.53 -5.22 6.92
CA LYS A 117 -4.35 -5.44 8.36
C LYS A 117 -4.73 -6.86 8.77
N GLU A 118 -5.61 -7.53 8.03
CA GLU A 118 -6.16 -8.83 8.44
C GLU A 118 -5.36 -10.00 7.87
N GLY A 119 -4.72 -9.82 6.70
CA GLY A 119 -3.83 -10.81 6.10
C GLY A 119 -4.56 -11.88 5.30
#